data_AF-A0A6H1TRQ0-F1
#
_entry.id   AF-A0A6H1TRQ0-F1
#
_cell.length_a   1.000
_cell.length_b   1.000
_cell.length_c   1.000
_cell.angle_alpha   90.00
_cell.angle_beta   90.00
_cell.angle_gamma   90.00
#
_symmetry.space_group_name_H-M   'P 1'
#
loop_
_entity.id
_entity.type
_entity.pdbx_description
1 polymer ?
#
loop_
_entity_poly.entity_id
_entity_poly.type
_entity_poly.pdbx_seq_one_letter_code
_entity_poly.pdbx_strand_id
1 'polypeptide(L)'
;MIRKLAWNSLNVSLKFLVILGLVFLGGSVLSFAVLSNLHNRTATDQVSQQAIVLMETIDSVRQYTNAQVSDLLEQPLESQDRFIPEAIPSYAARQVFEQFRGKKGFENYLYKDATLNPTNLRDRADPFEAELVEQFRRQPNLEELQGFRNILGQQHFYVARPLVIRQPQCLRCHSTPEAAPKSQIAMYGAENGFGWQLGEIIGAQTIYVPASAVFDTAFRDCLTALSVFIGIFALVIVIVNRLVRQLAIAPIGPIAQLARKISNNELSGESEAGVEELRQLDRIARRQDEFGQLSRLFREMAQAIYSRERNFLEQLQRLRLESDRARQSKAGREAELKRPRDWRSLVDRARQLRQHGSTED
;
A
#
# COMPACT_ATOMS: atom_id res chain seq x y z
N MET A 1 25.97 14.49 -5.37
CA MET A 1 26.81 14.58 -4.15
C MET A 1 26.05 15.06 -2.91
N ILE A 2 25.15 16.04 -3.02
CA ILE A 2 24.41 16.65 -1.88
C ILE A 2 23.46 15.67 -1.14
N ARG A 3 22.90 14.67 -1.84
CA ARG A 3 21.97 13.66 -1.28
C ARG A 3 22.62 12.68 -0.28
N LYS A 4 23.93 12.41 -0.41
CA LYS A 4 24.67 11.49 0.48
C LYS A 4 25.03 12.13 1.83
N LEU A 5 25.25 13.46 1.88
CA LEU A 5 25.58 14.18 3.12
C LEU A 5 24.39 14.24 4.08
N ALA A 6 23.19 14.54 3.57
CA ALA A 6 21.99 14.62 4.38
C ALA A 6 21.64 13.28 5.02
N TRP A 7 21.72 12.17 4.27
CA TRP A 7 21.42 10.84 4.79
C TRP A 7 22.27 10.47 6.00
N ASN A 8 23.59 10.69 5.93
CA ASN A 8 24.47 10.30 7.03
C ASN A 8 24.24 11.10 8.31
N SER A 9 23.77 12.35 8.22
CA SER A 9 23.47 13.23 9.37
C SER A 9 22.18 12.89 10.13
N LEU A 10 21.30 12.05 9.57
CA LEU A 10 20.02 11.71 10.21
C LEU A 10 20.22 10.70 11.34
N ASN A 11 19.47 10.91 12.44
CA ASN A 11 19.34 9.94 13.52
C ASN A 11 18.92 8.57 12.96
N VAL A 12 19.46 7.48 13.52
CA VAL A 12 19.19 6.11 13.05
C VAL A 12 17.68 5.83 12.98
N SER A 13 16.90 6.28 13.98
CA SER A 13 15.43 6.15 13.97
C SER A 13 14.77 6.85 12.78
N LEU A 14 15.26 8.01 12.35
CA LEU A 14 14.72 8.73 11.19
C LEU A 14 15.08 8.03 9.87
N LYS A 15 16.28 7.44 9.76
CA LYS A 15 16.64 6.60 8.60
C LYS A 15 15.70 5.41 8.47
N PHE A 16 15.44 4.70 9.57
CA PHE A 16 14.49 3.59 9.60
C PHE A 16 13.08 4.03 9.20
N LEU A 17 12.60 5.16 9.74
CA LEU A 17 11.29 5.69 9.39
C LEU A 17 11.19 6.03 7.90
N VAL A 18 12.23 6.64 7.31
CA VAL A 18 12.24 6.97 5.88
C VAL A 18 12.26 5.72 5.01
N ILE A 19 13.08 4.71 5.34
CA ILE A 19 13.11 3.44 4.60
C ILE A 19 11.74 2.77 4.66
N LEU A 20 11.17 2.67 5.86
CA LEU A 20 9.90 2.00 6.07
C LEU A 20 8.73 2.77 5.41
N GLY A 21 8.78 4.10 5.41
CA GLY A 21 7.85 4.95 4.68
C GLY A 21 7.96 4.81 3.16
N LEU A 22 9.15 4.59 2.61
CA LEU A 22 9.33 4.31 1.18
C LEU A 22 8.77 2.93 0.80
N VAL A 23 9.04 1.90 1.61
CA VAL A 23 8.46 0.56 1.40
C VAL A 23 6.94 0.62 1.50
N PHE A 24 6.41 1.37 2.47
CA PHE A 24 4.98 1.61 2.61
C PHE A 24 4.38 2.25 1.36
N LEU A 25 4.93 3.37 0.91
CA LEU A 25 4.44 4.08 -0.29
C LEU A 25 4.49 3.18 -1.52
N GLY A 26 5.59 2.46 -1.73
CA GLY A 26 5.70 1.51 -2.83
C GLY A 26 4.65 0.39 -2.75
N GLY A 27 4.46 -0.19 -1.57
CA GLY A 27 3.45 -1.22 -1.32
C GLY A 27 2.03 -0.72 -1.51
N SER A 28 1.70 0.48 -1.03
CA SER A 28 0.39 1.11 -1.21
C SER A 28 0.08 1.41 -2.67
N VAL A 29 1.03 1.95 -3.44
CA VAL A 29 0.84 2.22 -4.87
C VAL A 29 0.63 0.91 -5.63
N LEU A 30 1.45 -0.10 -5.37
CA LEU A 30 1.33 -1.40 -6.01
C LEU A 30 0.00 -2.08 -5.64
N SER A 31 -0.36 -2.08 -4.37
CA SER A 31 -1.62 -2.65 -3.87
C SER A 31 -2.83 -1.95 -4.49
N PHE A 32 -2.83 -0.61 -4.53
CA PHE A 32 -3.88 0.16 -5.17
C PHE A 32 -4.02 -0.19 -6.64
N ALA A 33 -2.90 -0.21 -7.40
CA ALA A 33 -2.92 -0.52 -8.83
C ALA A 33 -3.46 -1.93 -9.13
N VAL A 34 -3.05 -2.93 -8.33
CA VAL A 34 -3.54 -4.30 -8.46
C VAL A 34 -5.02 -4.38 -8.11
N LEU A 35 -5.42 -3.80 -6.98
CA LEU A 35 -6.79 -3.88 -6.48
C LEU A 35 -7.78 -3.13 -7.37
N SER A 36 -7.39 -1.96 -7.89
CA SER A 36 -8.20 -1.19 -8.81
C SER A 36 -8.38 -1.92 -10.13
N ASN A 37 -7.33 -2.59 -10.65
CA ASN A 37 -7.45 -3.36 -11.88
C ASN A 37 -8.37 -4.56 -11.70
N LEU A 38 -8.22 -5.29 -10.60
CA LEU A 38 -9.05 -6.44 -10.27
C LEU A 38 -10.52 -6.04 -10.12
N HIS A 39 -10.82 -5.03 -9.31
CA HIS A 39 -12.20 -4.56 -9.10
C HIS A 39 -12.83 -4.02 -10.39
N ASN A 40 -12.08 -3.31 -11.23
CA ASN A 40 -12.58 -2.79 -12.50
C ASN A 40 -12.94 -3.92 -13.48
N ARG A 41 -12.12 -4.99 -13.51
CA ARG A 41 -12.42 -6.21 -14.30
C ARG A 41 -13.67 -6.90 -13.77
N THR A 42 -13.73 -7.17 -12.47
CA THR A 42 -14.90 -7.80 -11.85
C THR A 42 -16.18 -6.98 -12.05
N ALA A 43 -16.11 -5.65 -11.92
CA ALA A 43 -17.24 -4.76 -12.18
C ALA A 43 -17.71 -4.85 -13.65
N THR A 44 -16.77 -4.89 -14.60
CA THR A 44 -17.07 -5.06 -16.03
C THR A 44 -17.72 -6.42 -16.32
N ASP A 45 -17.17 -7.50 -15.75
CA ASP A 45 -17.71 -8.85 -15.91
C ASP A 45 -19.12 -8.95 -15.32
N GLN A 46 -19.35 -8.31 -14.17
CA GLN A 46 -20.66 -8.30 -13.52
C GLN A 46 -21.72 -7.59 -14.38
N VAL A 47 -21.44 -6.40 -14.91
CA VAL A 47 -22.39 -5.69 -15.78
C VAL A 47 -22.59 -6.41 -17.12
N SER A 48 -21.54 -7.04 -17.65
CA SER A 48 -21.62 -7.87 -18.86
C SER A 48 -22.54 -9.07 -18.66
N GLN A 49 -22.34 -9.85 -17.60
CA GLN A 49 -23.19 -10.98 -17.27
C GLN A 49 -24.66 -10.57 -17.07
N GLN A 50 -24.90 -9.44 -16.39
CA GLN A 50 -26.26 -8.91 -16.25
C GLN A 50 -26.89 -8.57 -17.61
N ALA A 51 -26.15 -7.91 -18.51
CA ALA A 51 -26.62 -7.57 -19.83
C ALA A 51 -26.91 -8.83 -20.68
N ILE A 52 -26.02 -9.83 -20.64
CA ILE A 52 -26.19 -11.10 -21.35
C ILE A 52 -27.41 -11.86 -20.83
N VAL A 53 -27.59 -11.99 -19.51
CA VAL A 53 -28.76 -12.66 -18.92
C VAL A 53 -30.05 -11.97 -19.34
N LEU A 54 -30.08 -10.63 -19.35
CA LEU A 54 -31.24 -9.89 -19.85
C LEU A 54 -31.44 -10.12 -21.35
N MET A 55 -30.37 -10.23 -22.15
CA MET A 55 -30.46 -10.47 -23.59
C MET A 55 -31.08 -11.83 -23.86
N GLU A 56 -30.54 -12.89 -23.25
CA GLU A 56 -31.08 -14.25 -23.36
C GLU A 56 -32.52 -14.35 -22.86
N THR A 57 -32.88 -13.62 -21.81
CA THR A 57 -34.25 -13.56 -21.31
C THR A 57 -35.19 -12.95 -22.35
N ILE A 58 -34.79 -11.83 -22.97
CA ILE A 58 -35.60 -11.17 -23.99
C ILE A 58 -35.66 -12.00 -25.28
N ASP A 59 -34.56 -12.63 -25.68
CA ASP A 59 -34.54 -13.57 -26.80
C ASP A 59 -35.48 -14.76 -26.56
N SER A 60 -35.53 -15.28 -25.33
CA SER A 60 -36.47 -16.34 -24.95
C SER A 60 -37.93 -15.88 -25.07
N VAL A 61 -38.25 -14.63 -24.69
CA VAL A 61 -39.58 -14.05 -24.90
C VAL A 61 -39.90 -13.98 -26.40
N ARG A 62 -38.98 -13.49 -27.23
CA ARG A 62 -39.17 -13.42 -28.69
C ARG A 62 -39.40 -14.82 -29.27
N GLN A 63 -38.59 -15.79 -28.87
CA GLN A 63 -38.66 -17.15 -29.37
C GLN A 63 -39.98 -17.81 -28.99
N TYR A 64 -40.43 -17.63 -27.74
CA TYR A 64 -41.74 -18.11 -27.29
C TYR A 64 -42.88 -17.48 -28.11
N THR A 65 -42.87 -16.15 -28.28
CA THR A 65 -43.90 -15.47 -29.08
C THR A 65 -43.90 -15.94 -30.53
N ASN A 66 -42.73 -16.12 -31.14
CA ASN A 66 -42.63 -16.61 -32.52
C ASN A 66 -43.11 -18.05 -32.65
N ALA A 67 -42.69 -18.94 -31.75
CA ALA A 67 -42.91 -20.38 -31.87
C ALA A 67 -44.27 -20.87 -31.35
N GLN A 68 -44.93 -20.12 -30.46
CA GLN A 68 -46.15 -20.58 -29.77
C GLN A 68 -47.33 -19.62 -29.90
N VAL A 69 -47.09 -18.32 -30.14
CA VAL A 69 -48.16 -17.30 -30.15
C VAL A 69 -48.48 -16.83 -31.57
N SER A 70 -47.46 -16.66 -32.42
CA SER A 70 -47.62 -16.05 -33.75
C SER A 70 -48.59 -16.84 -34.64
N ASP A 71 -48.43 -18.16 -34.72
CA ASP A 71 -49.29 -19.04 -35.53
C ASP A 71 -50.76 -19.03 -35.04
N LEU A 72 -50.98 -18.92 -33.72
CA LEU A 72 -52.33 -18.86 -33.14
C LEU A 72 -53.07 -17.57 -33.49
N LEU A 73 -52.34 -16.50 -33.79
CA LEU A 73 -52.87 -15.17 -34.09
C LEU A 73 -52.72 -14.78 -35.56
N GLU A 74 -52.18 -15.65 -36.40
CA GLU A 74 -51.92 -15.41 -37.82
C GLU A 74 -53.21 -15.12 -38.61
N GLN A 75 -54.23 -15.96 -38.46
CA GLN A 75 -55.50 -15.80 -39.17
C GLN A 75 -56.24 -14.51 -38.74
N PRO A 76 -56.34 -14.19 -37.44
CA PRO A 76 -56.83 -12.89 -36.98
C PRO A 76 -56.04 -11.69 -37.52
N LEU A 77 -54.71 -11.78 -37.59
CA LEU A 77 -53.83 -10.70 -38.09
C LEU A 77 -54.13 -10.29 -39.54
N GLU A 78 -54.49 -11.25 -40.40
CA GLU A 78 -54.83 -10.98 -41.80
C GLU A 78 -56.28 -10.56 -42.01
N SER A 79 -57.19 -11.13 -41.24
CA SER A 79 -58.62 -11.01 -41.48
C SER A 79 -59.28 -9.87 -40.72
N GLN A 80 -58.67 -9.38 -39.64
CA GLN A 80 -59.23 -8.29 -38.84
C GLN A 80 -58.71 -6.92 -39.28
N ASP A 81 -59.59 -5.93 -39.23
CA ASP A 81 -59.25 -4.53 -39.53
C ASP A 81 -58.27 -3.94 -38.50
N ARG A 82 -58.29 -4.46 -37.26
CA ARG A 82 -57.43 -4.01 -36.18
C ARG A 82 -56.13 -4.82 -36.15
N PHE A 83 -55.00 -4.13 -36.19
CA PHE A 83 -53.70 -4.77 -36.01
C PHE A 83 -53.54 -5.29 -34.58
N ILE A 84 -52.92 -6.45 -34.43
CA ILE A 84 -52.68 -7.11 -33.14
C ILE A 84 -51.16 -7.12 -32.88
N PRO A 85 -50.58 -6.05 -32.29
CA PRO A 85 -49.16 -5.99 -32.00
C PRO A 85 -48.64 -7.13 -31.12
N GLU A 86 -49.49 -7.67 -30.24
CA GLU A 86 -49.16 -8.74 -29.29
C GLU A 86 -48.70 -10.03 -29.97
N ALA A 87 -49.06 -10.24 -31.24
CA ALA A 87 -48.60 -11.36 -32.05
C ALA A 87 -47.18 -11.18 -32.60
N ILE A 88 -46.59 -9.98 -32.50
CA ILE A 88 -45.27 -9.67 -33.04
C ILE A 88 -44.19 -9.88 -31.97
N PRO A 89 -43.17 -10.74 -32.20
CA PRO A 89 -42.14 -11.04 -31.20
C PRO A 89 -41.38 -9.81 -30.66
N SER A 90 -41.06 -8.83 -31.52
CA SER A 90 -40.38 -7.59 -31.10
C SER A 90 -41.25 -6.72 -30.20
N TYR A 91 -42.57 -6.68 -30.43
CA TYR A 91 -43.49 -5.96 -29.57
C TYR A 91 -43.57 -6.61 -28.19
N ALA A 92 -43.76 -7.94 -28.12
CA ALA A 92 -43.82 -8.67 -26.86
C ALA A 92 -42.53 -8.50 -26.03
N ALA A 93 -41.37 -8.70 -26.65
CA ALA A 93 -40.06 -8.46 -26.05
C ALA A 93 -39.94 -7.05 -25.45
N ARG A 94 -40.32 -6.04 -26.24
CA ARG A 94 -40.25 -4.65 -25.79
C ARG A 94 -41.21 -4.36 -24.64
N GLN A 95 -42.46 -4.81 -24.72
CA GLN A 95 -43.45 -4.58 -23.65
C GLN A 95 -43.03 -5.26 -22.34
N VAL A 96 -42.52 -6.49 -22.41
CA VAL A 96 -41.98 -7.18 -21.23
C VAL A 96 -40.81 -6.40 -20.63
N PHE A 97 -39.89 -5.89 -21.45
CA PHE A 97 -38.78 -5.09 -20.96
C PHE A 97 -39.24 -3.74 -20.39
N GLU A 98 -40.22 -3.07 -21.00
CA GLU A 98 -40.81 -1.83 -20.48
C GLU A 98 -41.48 -2.06 -19.11
N GLN A 99 -42.17 -3.19 -18.91
CA GLN A 99 -42.67 -3.58 -17.60
C GLN A 99 -41.53 -3.84 -16.59
N PHE A 100 -40.43 -4.47 -17.03
CA PHE A 100 -39.26 -4.71 -16.19
C PHE A 100 -38.63 -3.39 -15.71
N ARG A 101 -38.34 -2.45 -16.61
CA ARG A 101 -37.74 -1.16 -16.26
C ARG A 101 -38.71 -0.21 -15.54
N GLY A 102 -40.01 -0.45 -15.60
CA GLY A 102 -41.01 0.27 -14.79
C GLY A 102 -40.93 -0.06 -13.30
N LYS A 103 -40.17 -1.10 -12.91
CA LYS A 103 -39.95 -1.47 -11.50
C LYS A 103 -38.89 -0.60 -10.86
N LYS A 104 -39.08 -0.32 -9.56
CA LYS A 104 -38.15 0.47 -8.76
C LYS A 104 -36.72 -0.11 -8.79
N GLY A 105 -35.75 0.69 -9.18
CA GLY A 105 -34.34 0.30 -9.28
C GLY A 105 -33.90 -0.21 -10.66
N PHE A 106 -34.82 -0.32 -11.63
CA PHE A 106 -34.55 -0.80 -12.99
C PHE A 106 -34.82 0.25 -14.08
N GLU A 107 -35.12 1.49 -13.72
CA GLU A 107 -35.59 2.55 -14.61
C GLU A 107 -34.60 2.91 -15.72
N ASN A 108 -33.32 2.78 -15.42
CA ASN A 108 -32.20 3.09 -16.31
C ASN A 108 -31.72 1.89 -17.15
N TYR A 109 -32.34 0.72 -16.98
CA TYR A 109 -32.12 -0.38 -17.92
C TYR A 109 -32.89 -0.07 -19.20
N LEU A 110 -32.22 -0.24 -20.35
CA LEU A 110 -32.81 0.03 -21.65
C LEU A 110 -32.67 -1.19 -22.56
N TYR A 111 -33.67 -1.39 -23.39
CA TYR A 111 -33.67 -2.38 -24.45
C TYR A 111 -34.23 -1.75 -25.72
N LYS A 112 -33.57 -2.00 -26.84
CA LYS A 112 -33.98 -1.49 -28.13
C LYS A 112 -33.55 -2.43 -29.25
N ASP A 113 -34.48 -2.73 -30.14
CA ASP A 113 -34.16 -3.24 -31.48
C ASP A 113 -33.81 -2.05 -32.37
N ALA A 114 -32.56 -1.59 -32.32
CA ALA A 114 -32.15 -0.39 -33.03
C ALA A 114 -32.00 -0.68 -34.53
N THR A 115 -33.00 -0.33 -35.33
CA THR A 115 -33.05 -0.63 -36.77
C THR A 115 -32.87 0.62 -37.61
N LEU A 116 -32.23 0.48 -38.77
CA LEU A 116 -31.99 1.63 -39.67
C LEU A 116 -33.28 2.15 -40.31
N ASN A 117 -34.18 1.23 -40.66
CA ASN A 117 -35.51 1.50 -41.20
C ASN A 117 -36.58 0.71 -40.41
N PRO A 118 -37.01 1.19 -39.22
CA PRO A 118 -38.02 0.51 -38.41
C PRO A 118 -39.44 0.71 -38.92
N THR A 119 -40.35 -0.24 -38.65
CA THR A 119 -41.80 0.03 -38.74
C THR A 119 -42.27 1.03 -37.68
N ASN A 120 -41.74 0.94 -36.46
CA ASN A 120 -42.04 1.89 -35.38
C ASN A 120 -40.85 2.84 -35.15
N LEU A 121 -41.03 4.14 -35.38
CA LEU A 121 -39.94 5.14 -35.28
C LEU A 121 -39.24 5.20 -33.92
N ARG A 122 -39.87 4.70 -32.85
CA ARG A 122 -39.21 4.55 -31.54
C ARG A 122 -37.97 3.66 -31.60
N ASP A 123 -37.96 2.70 -32.54
CA ASP A 123 -36.91 1.71 -32.70
C ASP A 123 -35.85 2.16 -33.73
N ARG A 124 -35.95 3.41 -34.22
CA ARG A 124 -34.98 3.98 -35.17
C ARG A 124 -33.62 4.10 -34.51
N ALA A 125 -32.61 3.52 -35.14
CA ALA A 125 -31.23 3.60 -34.69
C ALA A 125 -30.76 5.05 -34.59
N ASP A 126 -30.13 5.38 -33.47
CA ASP A 126 -29.36 6.62 -33.35
C ASP A 126 -27.98 6.47 -34.05
N PRO A 127 -27.17 7.54 -34.14
CA PRO A 127 -25.88 7.47 -34.83
C PRO A 127 -24.91 6.42 -34.27
N PHE A 128 -24.93 6.15 -32.97
CA PHE A 128 -24.07 5.14 -32.35
C PHE A 128 -24.58 3.74 -32.68
N GLU A 129 -25.89 3.52 -32.54
CA GLU A 129 -26.52 2.24 -32.85
C GLU A 129 -26.37 1.90 -34.34
N ALA A 130 -26.49 2.89 -35.23
CA ALA A 130 -26.27 2.72 -36.66
C ALA A 130 -24.84 2.24 -36.97
N GLU A 131 -23.82 2.75 -36.27
CA GLU A 131 -22.44 2.24 -36.43
C GLU A 131 -22.29 0.80 -35.93
N LEU A 132 -23.05 0.37 -34.90
CA LEU A 132 -23.08 -1.04 -34.51
C LEU A 132 -23.63 -1.91 -35.65
N VAL A 133 -24.71 -1.48 -36.31
CA VAL A 133 -25.28 -2.18 -37.48
C VAL A 133 -24.26 -2.29 -38.61
N GLU A 134 -23.56 -1.19 -38.92
CA GLU A 134 -22.54 -1.19 -39.96
C GLU A 134 -21.33 -2.06 -39.61
N GLN A 135 -20.94 -2.15 -38.34
CA GLN A 135 -19.91 -3.10 -37.90
C GLN A 135 -20.32 -4.55 -38.14
N PHE A 136 -21.55 -4.93 -37.78
CA PHE A 136 -22.07 -6.27 -38.07
C PHE A 136 -22.15 -6.56 -39.57
N ARG A 137 -22.52 -5.56 -40.39
CA ARG A 137 -22.54 -5.70 -41.86
C ARG A 137 -21.14 -5.89 -42.46
N ARG A 138 -20.14 -5.18 -41.93
CA ARG A 138 -18.73 -5.33 -42.35
C ARG A 138 -18.13 -6.66 -41.89
N GLN A 139 -18.62 -7.23 -40.79
CA GLN A 139 -18.13 -8.48 -40.20
C GLN A 139 -19.29 -9.46 -39.95
N PRO A 140 -19.78 -10.18 -40.97
CA PRO A 140 -20.99 -11.00 -40.85
C PRO A 140 -20.93 -12.14 -39.82
N ASN A 141 -19.72 -12.57 -39.44
CA ASN A 141 -19.49 -13.60 -38.41
C ASN A 141 -19.39 -13.02 -36.99
N LEU A 142 -19.50 -11.71 -36.83
CA LEU A 142 -19.48 -11.06 -35.53
C LEU A 142 -20.85 -11.20 -34.87
N GLU A 143 -20.92 -12.00 -33.80
CA GLU A 143 -22.19 -12.33 -33.14
C GLU A 143 -22.58 -11.30 -32.07
N GLU A 144 -21.59 -10.62 -31.48
CA GLU A 144 -21.81 -9.74 -30.34
C GLU A 144 -20.80 -8.59 -30.32
N LEU A 145 -21.28 -7.41 -29.95
CA LEU A 145 -20.49 -6.23 -29.63
C LEU A 145 -20.83 -5.77 -28.23
N GLN A 146 -19.80 -5.45 -27.44
CA GLN A 146 -19.97 -4.96 -26.08
C GLN A 146 -19.06 -3.79 -25.79
N GLY A 147 -19.46 -2.94 -24.84
CA GLY A 147 -18.66 -1.80 -24.45
C GLY A 147 -19.41 -0.85 -23.54
N PHE A 148 -18.92 0.39 -23.47
CA PHE A 148 -19.51 1.44 -22.65
C PHE A 148 -19.96 2.61 -23.50
N ARG A 149 -21.09 3.20 -23.12
CA ARG A 149 -21.60 4.44 -23.72
C ARG A 149 -22.24 5.31 -22.64
N ASN A 150 -22.13 6.62 -22.80
CA ASN A 150 -22.87 7.56 -21.98
C ASN A 150 -24.24 7.85 -22.61
N ILE A 151 -25.29 7.66 -21.82
CA ILE A 151 -26.68 7.98 -22.18
C ILE A 151 -27.21 8.92 -21.10
N LEU A 152 -27.63 10.13 -21.50
CA LEU A 152 -28.13 11.17 -20.59
C LEU A 152 -27.20 11.46 -19.39
N GLY A 153 -25.87 11.44 -19.62
CA GLY A 153 -24.87 11.71 -18.59
C GLY A 153 -24.56 10.52 -17.66
N GLN A 154 -25.18 9.36 -17.87
CA GLN A 154 -24.90 8.14 -17.13
C GLN A 154 -24.17 7.11 -17.99
N GLN A 155 -23.14 6.50 -17.42
CA GLN A 155 -22.40 5.42 -18.08
C GLN A 155 -23.21 4.14 -18.06
N HIS A 156 -23.45 3.58 -19.24
CA HIS A 156 -24.10 2.29 -19.44
C HIS A 156 -23.11 1.32 -20.09
N PHE A 157 -23.12 0.09 -19.61
CA PHE A 157 -22.56 -1.03 -20.35
C PHE A 157 -23.60 -1.48 -21.38
N TYR A 158 -23.18 -1.77 -22.61
CA TYR A 158 -24.07 -2.30 -23.64
C TYR A 158 -23.60 -3.66 -24.13
N VAL A 159 -24.57 -4.50 -24.46
CA VAL A 159 -24.41 -5.71 -25.28
C VAL A 159 -25.33 -5.56 -26.48
N ALA A 160 -24.77 -5.73 -27.67
CA ALA A 160 -25.47 -5.64 -28.93
C ALA A 160 -25.27 -6.90 -29.76
N ARG A 161 -26.34 -7.38 -30.40
CA ARG A 161 -26.33 -8.52 -31.33
C ARG A 161 -26.96 -8.13 -32.67
N PRO A 162 -26.53 -8.71 -33.80
CA PRO A 162 -27.08 -8.38 -35.10
C PRO A 162 -28.52 -8.89 -35.23
N LEU A 163 -29.43 -8.00 -35.64
CA LEU A 163 -30.81 -8.36 -35.97
C LEU A 163 -30.90 -8.75 -37.44
N VAL A 164 -30.84 -10.06 -37.69
CA VAL A 164 -30.83 -10.65 -39.04
C VAL A 164 -32.20 -11.19 -39.43
N ILE A 165 -32.64 -10.91 -40.65
CA ILE A 165 -33.85 -11.52 -41.23
C ILE A 165 -33.55 -12.96 -41.63
N ARG A 166 -33.74 -13.90 -40.71
CA ARG A 166 -33.45 -15.33 -40.94
C ARG A 166 -34.62 -16.11 -41.53
N GLN A 167 -35.85 -15.62 -41.35
CA GLN A 167 -37.07 -16.34 -41.71
C GLN A 167 -37.84 -15.61 -42.82
N PRO A 168 -38.27 -16.31 -43.89
CA PRO A 168 -39.06 -15.70 -44.96
C PRO A 168 -40.38 -15.09 -44.48
N GLN A 169 -40.95 -15.59 -43.38
CA GLN A 169 -42.19 -15.06 -42.80
C GLN A 169 -42.10 -13.57 -42.43
N CYS A 170 -40.92 -13.06 -42.10
CA CYS A 170 -40.72 -11.62 -41.83
C CYS A 170 -41.05 -10.77 -43.07
N LEU A 171 -40.80 -11.31 -44.27
CA LEU A 171 -41.01 -10.59 -45.52
C LEU A 171 -42.49 -10.45 -45.88
N ARG A 172 -43.39 -11.21 -45.26
CA ARG A 172 -44.84 -10.99 -45.43
C ARG A 172 -45.28 -9.60 -44.94
N CYS A 173 -44.63 -9.08 -43.91
CA CYS A 173 -44.97 -7.77 -43.32
C CYS A 173 -43.96 -6.67 -43.69
N HIS A 174 -42.77 -7.03 -44.17
CA HIS A 174 -41.64 -6.11 -44.33
C HIS A 174 -41.00 -6.12 -45.74
N SER A 175 -41.58 -6.83 -46.71
CA SER A 175 -41.12 -6.77 -48.11
C SER A 175 -41.56 -5.46 -48.79
N THR A 176 -42.80 -5.38 -49.25
CA THR A 176 -43.39 -4.16 -49.82
C THR A 176 -44.67 -3.78 -49.09
N PRO A 177 -45.07 -2.50 -49.11
CA PRO A 177 -46.32 -2.07 -48.51
C PRO A 177 -47.54 -2.82 -49.07
N GLU A 178 -47.55 -3.18 -50.34
CA GLU A 178 -48.69 -3.86 -50.99
C GLU A 178 -48.88 -5.30 -50.50
N ALA A 179 -47.79 -5.96 -50.09
CA ALA A 179 -47.81 -7.33 -49.58
C ALA A 179 -48.18 -7.40 -48.08
N ALA A 180 -48.02 -6.30 -47.36
CA ALA A 180 -48.21 -6.27 -45.91
C ALA A 180 -49.69 -6.26 -45.50
N PRO A 181 -50.02 -6.77 -44.30
CA PRO A 181 -51.38 -6.69 -43.76
C PRO A 181 -51.90 -5.24 -43.74
N LYS A 182 -53.10 -5.03 -44.27
CA LYS A 182 -53.72 -3.68 -44.32
C LYS A 182 -53.82 -3.04 -42.94
N SER A 183 -54.07 -3.84 -41.92
CA SER A 183 -54.15 -3.42 -40.53
C SER A 183 -52.81 -2.85 -40.02
N GLN A 184 -51.67 -3.43 -40.42
CA GLN A 184 -50.33 -2.90 -40.11
C GLN A 184 -50.12 -1.53 -40.75
N ILE A 185 -50.45 -1.40 -42.05
CA ILE A 185 -50.31 -0.14 -42.79
C ILE A 185 -51.21 0.94 -42.17
N ALA A 186 -52.43 0.59 -41.79
CA ALA A 186 -53.33 1.52 -41.11
C ALA A 186 -52.77 2.02 -39.77
N MET A 187 -52.00 1.19 -39.06
CA MET A 187 -51.42 1.55 -37.77
C MET A 187 -50.09 2.31 -37.88
N TYR A 188 -49.19 1.90 -38.78
CA TYR A 188 -47.81 2.38 -38.85
C TYR A 188 -47.46 3.15 -40.14
N GLY A 189 -48.36 3.17 -41.12
CA GLY A 189 -48.11 3.76 -42.44
C GLY A 189 -47.36 2.83 -43.40
N ALA A 190 -47.14 3.32 -44.61
CA ALA A 190 -46.49 2.60 -45.71
C ALA A 190 -45.02 3.05 -45.97
N GLU A 191 -44.51 4.00 -45.19
CA GLU A 191 -43.22 4.67 -45.48
C GLU A 191 -42.01 3.93 -44.92
N ASN A 192 -42.12 3.34 -43.72
CA ASN A 192 -40.97 2.80 -42.98
C ASN A 192 -41.16 1.31 -42.66
N GLY A 193 -40.05 0.59 -42.47
CA GLY A 193 -40.08 -0.84 -42.12
C GLY A 193 -40.41 -1.78 -43.29
N PHE A 194 -40.13 -1.34 -44.51
CA PHE A 194 -40.25 -2.14 -45.74
C PHE A 194 -38.90 -2.21 -46.48
N GLY A 195 -38.83 -3.06 -47.49
CA GLY A 195 -37.65 -3.27 -48.33
C GLY A 195 -36.62 -4.23 -47.75
N TRP A 196 -36.96 -4.93 -46.66
CA TRP A 196 -36.04 -5.88 -46.02
C TRP A 196 -35.80 -7.11 -46.91
N GLN A 197 -34.61 -7.68 -46.82
CA GLN A 197 -34.23 -8.88 -47.57
C GLN A 197 -33.87 -10.05 -46.65
N LEU A 198 -34.09 -11.28 -47.13
CA LEU A 198 -33.67 -12.48 -46.40
C LEU A 198 -32.15 -12.50 -46.26
N GLY A 199 -31.66 -12.69 -45.04
CA GLY A 199 -30.24 -12.64 -44.68
C GLY A 199 -29.72 -11.23 -44.37
N GLU A 200 -30.53 -10.19 -44.52
CA GLU A 200 -30.11 -8.81 -44.23
C GLU A 200 -29.98 -8.56 -42.72
N ILE A 201 -28.91 -7.87 -42.32
CA ILE A 201 -28.78 -7.26 -41.00
C ILE A 201 -29.48 -5.90 -41.05
N ILE A 202 -30.67 -5.82 -40.46
CA ILE A 202 -31.53 -4.62 -40.50
C ILE A 202 -31.32 -3.69 -39.30
N GLY A 203 -30.66 -4.19 -38.25
CA GLY A 203 -30.50 -3.48 -36.99
C GLY A 203 -29.58 -4.20 -36.01
N ALA A 204 -29.50 -3.63 -34.81
CA ALA A 204 -28.78 -4.16 -33.66
C ALA A 204 -29.73 -4.25 -32.47
N GLN A 205 -29.95 -5.46 -31.98
CA GLN A 205 -30.64 -5.69 -30.72
C GLN A 205 -29.70 -5.32 -29.59
N THR A 206 -30.04 -4.30 -28.81
CA THR A 206 -29.13 -3.73 -27.80
C THR A 206 -29.78 -3.66 -26.44
N ILE A 207 -29.05 -4.14 -25.42
CA ILE A 207 -29.37 -3.95 -24.01
C ILE A 207 -28.34 -3.01 -23.39
N TYR A 208 -28.84 -2.07 -22.60
CA TYR A 208 -28.03 -1.15 -21.83
C TYR A 208 -28.29 -1.36 -20.33
N VAL A 209 -27.21 -1.58 -19.59
CA VAL A 209 -27.22 -1.77 -18.13
C VAL A 209 -26.50 -0.59 -17.49
N PRO A 210 -27.09 0.09 -16.48
CA PRO A 210 -26.41 1.17 -15.79
C PRO A 210 -25.14 0.66 -15.09
N ALA A 211 -23.99 1.23 -15.44
CA ALA A 211 -22.69 0.80 -14.94
C ALA A 211 -22.26 1.58 -13.69
N SER A 212 -22.64 2.86 -13.58
CA SER A 212 -22.14 3.77 -12.54
C SER A 212 -22.25 3.19 -11.12
N ALA A 213 -23.41 2.65 -10.74
CA ALA A 213 -23.60 2.10 -9.40
C ALA A 213 -22.67 0.91 -9.08
N VAL A 214 -22.36 0.07 -10.07
CA VAL A 214 -21.46 -1.08 -9.90
C VAL A 214 -20.02 -0.59 -9.74
N PHE A 215 -19.58 0.35 -10.58
CA PHE A 215 -18.22 0.91 -10.49
C PHE A 215 -18.02 1.79 -9.24
N ASP A 216 -19.04 2.53 -8.81
CA ASP A 216 -19.00 3.31 -7.56
C ASP A 216 -18.84 2.40 -6.34
N THR A 217 -19.52 1.25 -6.35
CA THR A 217 -19.40 0.23 -5.30
C THR A 217 -17.99 -0.37 -5.33
N ALA A 218 -17.50 -0.76 -6.50
CA ALA A 218 -16.16 -1.31 -6.69
C ALA A 218 -15.06 -0.33 -6.24
N PHE A 219 -15.23 0.97 -6.49
CA PHE A 219 -14.31 2.00 -6.02
C PHE A 219 -14.34 2.15 -4.50
N ARG A 220 -15.53 2.13 -3.88
CA ARG A 220 -15.69 2.19 -2.41
C ARG A 220 -15.05 0.99 -1.73
N ASP A 221 -15.18 -0.20 -2.29
CA ASP A 221 -14.58 -1.43 -1.76
C ASP A 221 -13.04 -1.36 -1.87
N CYS A 222 -12.53 -0.88 -3.00
CA CYS A 222 -11.10 -0.62 -3.18
C CYS A 222 -10.56 0.38 -2.14
N LEU A 223 -11.29 1.47 -1.89
CA LEU A 223 -10.91 2.50 -0.91
C LEU A 223 -10.93 1.95 0.52
N THR A 224 -11.93 1.13 0.85
CA THR A 224 -12.07 0.49 2.16
C THR A 224 -10.91 -0.47 2.40
N ALA A 225 -10.60 -1.35 1.45
CA ALA A 225 -9.47 -2.27 1.52
C ALA A 225 -8.13 -1.53 1.63
N LEU A 226 -7.93 -0.45 0.85
CA LEU A 226 -6.73 0.38 0.96
C LEU A 226 -6.61 1.03 2.34
N SER A 227 -7.72 1.52 2.91
CA SER A 227 -7.73 2.13 4.26
C SER A 227 -7.32 1.14 5.35
N VAL A 228 -7.78 -0.12 5.25
CA VAL A 228 -7.40 -1.19 6.17
C VAL A 228 -5.92 -1.52 6.02
N PHE A 229 -5.42 -1.63 4.78
CA PHE A 229 -4.00 -1.86 4.50
C PHE A 229 -3.12 -0.75 5.08
N ILE A 230 -3.50 0.51 4.86
CA ILE A 230 -2.82 1.68 5.42
C ILE A 230 -2.81 1.63 6.95
N GLY A 231 -3.95 1.30 7.57
CA GLY A 231 -4.07 1.19 9.02
C GLY A 231 -3.14 0.12 9.62
N ILE A 232 -3.11 -1.07 9.01
CA ILE A 232 -2.23 -2.17 9.43
C ILE A 232 -0.77 -1.76 9.29
N PHE A 233 -0.40 -1.17 8.15
CA PHE A 233 0.98 -0.80 7.91
C PHE A 233 1.44 0.33 8.84
N ALA A 234 0.62 1.34 9.08
CA ALA A 234 0.90 2.39 10.05
C ALA A 234 1.15 1.82 11.46
N LEU A 235 0.34 0.84 11.87
CA LEU A 235 0.54 0.12 13.14
C LEU A 235 1.90 -0.60 13.16
N VAL A 236 2.27 -1.30 12.08
CA VAL A 236 3.58 -1.96 11.95
C VAL A 236 4.73 -0.94 12.04
N ILE A 237 4.62 0.22 11.39
CA ILE A 237 5.62 1.30 11.47
C ILE A 237 5.82 1.74 12.92
N VAL A 238 4.73 1.98 13.64
CA VAL A 238 4.78 2.42 15.05
C VAL A 238 5.44 1.35 15.92
N ILE A 239 5.05 0.08 15.76
CA ILE A 239 5.60 -1.04 16.54
C ILE A 239 7.10 -1.21 16.25
N VAL A 240 7.49 -1.30 14.98
CA VAL A 240 8.90 -1.50 14.59
C VAL A 240 9.76 -0.33 15.06
N ASN A 241 9.31 0.92 14.86
CA ASN A 241 10.08 2.08 15.31
C ASN A 241 10.22 2.11 16.85
N ARG A 242 9.18 1.73 17.59
CA ARG A 242 9.24 1.59 19.05
C ARG A 242 10.23 0.51 19.48
N LEU A 243 10.19 -0.66 18.83
CA LEU A 243 11.10 -1.77 19.11
C LEU A 243 12.55 -1.43 18.80
N VAL A 244 12.85 -0.84 17.64
CA VAL A 244 14.22 -0.42 17.28
C VAL A 244 14.76 0.60 18.29
N ARG A 245 13.92 1.56 18.72
CA ARG A 245 14.33 2.55 19.71
C ARG A 245 14.67 1.91 21.05
N GLN A 246 13.86 0.97 21.53
CA GLN A 246 14.03 0.31 22.83
C GLN A 246 15.14 -0.74 22.83
N LEU A 247 15.24 -1.54 21.77
CA LEU A 247 16.15 -2.68 21.71
C LEU A 247 17.54 -2.28 21.22
N ALA A 248 17.66 -1.37 20.25
CA ALA A 248 18.94 -1.04 19.62
C ALA A 248 19.47 0.35 19.99
N ILE A 249 18.66 1.41 19.91
CA ILE A 249 19.18 2.78 20.04
C ILE A 249 19.42 3.18 21.50
N ALA A 250 18.47 2.91 22.40
CA ALA A 250 18.58 3.31 23.80
C ALA A 250 19.81 2.74 24.53
N PRO A 251 20.23 1.47 24.31
CA PRO A 251 21.41 0.90 24.96
C PRO A 251 22.75 1.47 24.47
N ILE A 252 22.81 1.94 23.23
CA ILE A 252 24.07 2.44 22.64
C ILE A 252 24.48 3.78 23.27
N GLY A 253 23.51 4.61 23.65
CA GLY A 253 23.76 5.96 24.17
C GLY A 253 24.73 5.98 25.36
N PRO A 254 24.45 5.27 26.46
CA PRO A 254 25.31 5.26 27.64
C PRO A 254 26.70 4.67 27.37
N ILE A 255 26.80 3.61 26.55
CA ILE A 255 28.11 3.01 26.17
C ILE A 255 28.95 4.03 25.39
N ALA A 256 28.35 4.74 24.43
CA ALA A 256 29.04 5.72 23.61
C ALA A 256 29.42 7.01 24.37
N GLN A 257 28.70 7.34 25.45
CA GLN A 257 29.05 8.45 26.34
C GLN A 257 30.23 8.07 27.23
N LEU A 258 30.20 6.88 27.84
CA LEU A 258 31.30 6.40 28.67
C LEU A 258 32.60 6.29 27.86
N ALA A 259 32.55 5.72 26.66
CA ALA A 259 33.72 5.62 25.77
C ALA A 259 34.34 6.99 25.45
N ARG A 260 33.51 8.02 25.22
CA ARG A 260 33.97 9.39 24.97
C ARG A 260 34.67 9.99 26.18
N LYS A 261 34.15 9.76 27.39
CA LYS A 261 34.77 10.28 28.62
C LYS A 261 36.06 9.56 29.01
N ILE A 262 36.16 8.25 28.73
CA ILE A 262 37.43 7.50 28.84
C ILE A 262 38.46 8.15 27.90
N SER A 263 38.06 8.39 26.65
CA SER A 263 38.94 9.02 25.65
C SER A 263 39.37 10.43 26.03
N ASN A 264 38.51 11.22 26.68
CA ASN A 264 38.80 12.60 27.07
C ASN A 264 39.51 12.72 28.43
N ASN A 265 39.84 11.60 29.08
CA ASN A 265 40.44 11.54 30.43
C ASN A 265 39.60 12.25 31.51
N GLU A 266 38.27 12.30 31.33
CA GLU A 266 37.33 12.96 32.23
C GLU A 266 36.75 12.02 33.30
N LEU A 267 37.21 10.77 33.34
CA LEU A 267 36.73 9.76 34.26
C LEU A 267 37.42 9.84 35.62
N SER A 268 37.05 10.85 36.39
CA SER A 268 37.25 10.84 37.84
C SER A 268 36.13 10.01 38.49
N GLY A 269 36.41 8.75 38.85
CA GLY A 269 35.49 7.82 39.52
C GLY A 269 34.98 8.28 40.90
N GLU A 270 35.43 9.45 41.36
CA GLU A 270 34.98 10.11 42.60
C GLU A 270 33.94 11.21 42.35
N SER A 271 33.69 11.59 41.09
CA SER A 271 32.62 12.55 40.73
C SER A 271 31.27 11.85 40.68
N GLU A 272 30.23 12.48 41.23
CA GLU A 272 28.83 11.99 41.18
C GLU A 272 28.38 11.64 39.75
N ALA A 273 28.90 12.36 38.74
CA ALA A 273 28.63 12.11 37.34
C ALA A 273 29.17 10.76 36.85
N GLY A 274 30.35 10.33 37.30
CA GLY A 274 30.95 9.05 36.91
C GLY A 274 30.23 7.84 37.53
N VAL A 275 29.73 8.00 38.76
CA VAL A 275 28.98 6.96 39.48
C VAL A 275 27.62 6.71 38.83
N GLU A 276 26.92 7.76 38.41
CA GLU A 276 25.60 7.63 37.77
C GLU A 276 25.70 6.97 36.38
N GLU A 277 26.77 7.24 35.64
CA GLU A 277 27.00 6.65 34.31
C GLU A 277 27.36 5.16 34.39
N LEU A 278 28.14 4.76 35.40
CA LEU A 278 28.39 3.35 35.71
C LEU A 278 27.09 2.61 36.09
N ARG A 279 26.17 3.25 36.82
CA ARG A 279 24.84 2.68 37.12
C ARG A 279 23.98 2.52 35.88
N GLN A 280 24.01 3.46 34.94
CA GLN A 280 23.30 3.33 33.67
C GLN A 280 23.85 2.16 32.84
N LEU A 281 25.17 1.99 32.79
CA LEU A 281 25.80 0.83 32.15
C LEU A 281 25.40 -0.48 32.84
N ASP A 282 25.28 -0.49 34.17
CA ASP A 282 24.92 -1.68 34.94
C ASP A 282 23.50 -2.18 34.64
N ARG A 283 22.57 -1.25 34.36
CA ARG A 283 21.22 -1.60 33.87
C ARG A 283 21.27 -2.30 32.51
N ILE A 284 22.16 -1.88 31.60
CA ILE A 284 22.30 -2.48 30.27
C ILE A 284 23.05 -3.80 30.35
N ALA A 285 24.07 -3.89 31.21
CA ALA A 285 24.87 -5.09 31.44
C ALA A 285 24.07 -6.30 31.97
N ARG A 286 22.85 -6.08 32.49
CA ARG A 286 21.91 -7.14 32.88
C ARG A 286 21.17 -7.78 31.69
N ARG A 287 21.22 -7.17 30.51
CA ARG A 287 20.65 -7.76 29.29
C ARG A 287 21.43 -9.02 28.91
N GLN A 288 20.73 -10.00 28.34
CA GLN A 288 21.32 -11.26 27.86
C GLN A 288 21.71 -11.21 26.37
N ASP A 289 21.50 -10.06 25.71
CA ASP A 289 21.84 -9.84 24.31
C ASP A 289 23.27 -9.32 24.14
N GLU A 290 23.66 -9.06 22.89
CA GLU A 290 24.98 -8.59 22.48
C GLU A 290 25.32 -7.24 23.13
N PHE A 291 24.32 -6.38 23.35
CA PHE A 291 24.50 -5.10 24.04
C PHE A 291 24.80 -5.27 25.53
N GLY A 292 24.17 -6.26 26.17
CA GLY A 292 24.51 -6.67 27.54
C GLY A 292 25.94 -7.20 27.64
N GLN A 293 26.36 -8.05 26.70
CA GLN A 293 27.74 -8.56 26.66
C GLN A 293 28.75 -7.44 26.45
N LEU A 294 28.51 -6.53 25.50
CA LEU A 294 29.37 -5.39 25.24
C LEU A 294 29.46 -4.46 26.46
N SER A 295 28.35 -4.22 27.16
CA SER A 295 28.33 -3.39 28.36
C SER A 295 29.15 -3.99 29.49
N ARG A 296 29.13 -5.32 29.67
CA ARG A 296 29.97 -6.03 30.66
C ARG A 296 31.46 -5.88 30.33
N LEU A 297 31.83 -6.09 29.07
CA LEU A 297 33.22 -5.92 28.60
C LEU A 297 33.71 -4.47 28.79
N PHE A 298 32.88 -3.48 28.41
CA PHE A 298 33.21 -2.07 28.60
C PHE A 298 33.37 -1.70 30.08
N ARG A 299 32.54 -2.28 30.96
CA ARG A 299 32.65 -2.07 32.41
C ARG A 299 33.98 -2.63 32.95
N GLU A 300 34.35 -3.84 32.54
CA GLU A 300 35.64 -4.45 32.93
C GLU A 300 36.82 -3.61 32.45
N MET A 301 36.79 -3.15 31.20
CA MET A 301 37.81 -2.24 30.66
C MET A 301 37.89 -0.92 31.44
N ALA A 302 36.75 -0.29 31.72
CA ALA A 302 36.72 0.98 32.45
C ALA A 302 37.29 0.82 33.88
N GLN A 303 36.95 -0.27 34.57
CA GLN A 303 37.49 -0.58 35.90
C GLN A 303 39.00 -0.88 35.86
N ALA A 304 39.48 -1.60 34.84
CA ALA A 304 40.90 -1.87 34.64
C ALA A 304 41.71 -0.59 34.37
N ILE A 305 41.18 0.34 33.57
CA ILE A 305 41.84 1.64 33.31
C ILE A 305 41.91 2.47 34.60
N TYR A 306 40.78 2.57 35.31
CA TYR A 306 40.71 3.35 36.54
C TYR A 306 41.64 2.82 37.63
N SER A 307 41.66 1.50 37.84
CA SER A 307 42.56 0.88 38.81
C SER A 307 44.03 1.08 38.43
N ARG A 308 44.38 1.01 37.14
CA ARG A 308 45.75 1.24 36.67
C ARG A 308 46.20 2.69 36.88
N GLU A 309 45.33 3.66 36.62
CA GLU A 309 45.62 5.09 36.84
C GLU A 309 45.80 5.40 38.33
N ARG A 310 44.93 4.86 39.19
CA ARG A 310 45.05 5.02 40.65
C ARG A 310 46.34 4.42 41.19
N ASN A 311 46.65 3.18 40.79
CA ASN A 311 47.90 2.52 41.18
C ASN A 311 49.13 3.32 40.71
N PHE A 312 49.08 3.89 39.50
CA PHE A 312 50.15 4.73 38.99
C PHE A 312 50.31 6.04 39.78
N LEU A 313 49.21 6.71 40.14
CA LEU A 313 49.24 7.91 40.99
C LEU A 313 49.78 7.62 42.39
N GLU A 314 49.40 6.48 42.98
CA GLU A 314 49.94 6.03 44.28
C GLU A 314 51.45 5.73 44.18
N GLN A 315 51.90 5.09 43.09
CA GLN A 315 53.32 4.88 42.83
C GLN A 315 54.09 6.20 42.69
N LEU A 316 53.55 7.19 41.98
CA LEU A 316 54.15 8.52 41.86
C LEU A 316 54.22 9.25 43.22
N GLN A 317 53.18 9.14 44.05
CA GLN A 317 53.21 9.70 45.41
C GLN A 317 54.27 9.02 46.28
N ARG A 318 54.36 7.68 46.25
CA ARG A 318 55.42 6.95 46.97
C ARG A 318 56.81 7.37 46.51
N LEU A 319 57.04 7.42 45.19
CA LEU A 319 58.33 7.85 44.62
C LEU A 319 58.68 9.29 45.01
N ARG A 320 57.69 10.19 45.08
CA ARG A 320 57.89 11.55 45.61
C ARG A 320 58.35 11.53 47.07
N LEU A 321 57.62 10.80 47.92
CA LEU A 321 57.96 10.67 49.35
C LEU A 321 59.34 10.04 49.56
N GLU A 322 59.70 9.03 48.76
CA GLU A 322 61.04 8.42 48.80
C GLU A 322 62.13 9.40 48.34
N SER A 323 61.89 10.14 47.25
CA SER A 323 62.81 11.17 46.76
C SER A 323 63.03 12.27 47.80
N ASP A 324 61.95 12.73 48.44
CA ASP A 324 62.01 13.76 49.48
C ASP A 324 62.76 13.26 50.72
N ARG A 325 62.52 12.01 51.15
CA ARG A 325 63.29 11.35 52.22
C ARG A 325 64.75 11.17 51.86
N ALA A 326 65.07 10.82 50.61
CA ALA A 326 66.45 10.70 50.14
C ALA A 326 67.15 12.07 50.11
N ARG A 327 66.44 13.15 49.74
CA ARG A 327 66.96 14.52 49.81
C ARG A 327 67.20 14.95 51.27
N GLN A 328 66.26 14.67 52.17
CA GLN A 328 66.41 14.96 53.59
C GLN A 328 67.53 14.16 54.24
N SER A 329 67.71 12.87 53.88
CA SER A 329 68.81 12.05 54.42
C SER A 329 70.18 12.47 53.87
N LYS A 330 70.27 12.90 52.61
CA LYS A 330 71.48 13.54 52.06
C LYS A 330 71.78 14.86 52.77
N ALA A 331 70.78 15.74 52.95
CA ALA A 331 70.95 16.99 53.69
C ALA A 331 71.35 16.75 55.16
N GLY A 332 70.80 15.71 55.79
CA GLY A 332 71.17 15.27 57.15
C GLY A 332 72.60 14.74 57.22
N ARG A 333 73.01 13.86 56.28
CA ARG A 333 74.40 13.38 56.16
C ARG A 333 75.39 14.50 55.87
N GLU A 334 75.01 15.48 55.06
CA GLU A 334 75.84 16.64 54.73
C GLU A 334 75.95 17.61 55.91
N ALA A 335 74.90 17.76 56.71
CA ALA A 335 74.94 18.47 58.00
C ALA A 335 75.77 17.72 59.07
N GLU A 336 75.75 16.38 59.05
CA GLU A 336 76.55 15.55 59.95
C GLU A 336 78.04 15.52 59.56
N LEU A 337 78.37 15.58 58.27
CA LEU A 337 79.74 15.78 57.77
C LEU A 337 80.28 17.19 58.08
N LYS A 338 79.40 18.19 58.22
CA LYS A 338 79.76 19.57 58.60
C LYS A 338 79.76 19.81 60.12
N ARG A 339 79.43 18.81 60.95
CA ARG A 339 79.62 18.92 62.40
C ARG A 339 81.12 18.98 62.71
N PRO A 340 81.59 19.93 63.53
CA PRO A 340 82.99 19.94 63.95
C PRO A 340 83.25 18.66 64.74
N ARG A 341 84.12 17.77 64.23
CA ARG A 341 84.70 16.71 65.07
C ARG A 341 85.44 17.40 66.20
N ASP A 342 84.90 17.30 67.40
CA ASP A 342 85.50 17.88 68.59
C ASP A 342 86.79 17.13 68.94
N TRP A 343 87.89 17.59 68.37
CA TRP A 343 89.23 17.05 68.58
C TRP A 343 89.67 17.16 70.05
N ARG A 344 89.07 18.05 70.85
CA ARG A 344 89.38 18.18 72.29
C ARG A 344 89.00 16.92 73.06
N SER A 345 87.87 16.30 72.71
CA SER A 345 87.44 15.03 73.33
C SER A 345 88.40 13.86 73.05
N LEU A 346 89.09 13.86 71.91
CA LEU A 346 90.10 12.85 71.57
C LEU A 346 91.42 13.09 72.31
N VAL A 347 91.79 14.36 72.52
CA VAL A 347 92.98 14.74 73.29
C VAL A 347 92.80 14.47 74.78
N ASP A 348 91.62 14.73 75.36
CA ASP A 348 91.35 14.40 76.77
C ASP A 348 91.31 12.88 77.02
N ARG A 349 90.86 12.09 76.04
CA ARG A 349 90.89 10.61 76.13
C ARG A 349 92.31 10.05 76.04
N ALA A 350 93.19 10.66 75.24
CA ALA A 350 94.62 10.35 75.22
C ALA A 350 95.34 10.82 76.50
N ARG A 351 94.86 11.89 77.14
CA ARG A 351 95.39 12.43 78.40
C ARG A 351 94.98 11.57 79.61
N GLN A 352 93.75 11.04 79.63
CA GLN A 352 93.30 10.06 80.63
C GLN A 352 94.05 8.72 80.55
N LEU A 353 94.33 8.21 79.35
CA LEU A 353 95.13 7.00 79.18
C LEU A 353 96.60 7.19 79.61
N ARG A 354 97.10 8.43 79.63
CA ARG A 354 98.44 8.77 80.10
C ARG A 354 98.51 9.03 81.62
N GLN A 355 97.37 9.25 82.29
CA GLN A 355 97.25 9.44 83.75
C GLN A 355 96.96 8.15 84.53
N HIS A 356 96.58 7.05 83.86
CA HIS A 356 96.41 5.72 84.47
C HIS A 356 97.63 4.79 84.35
N GLY A 357 98.81 5.34 84.05
CA GLY A 357 100.06 4.59 83.89
C GLY A 357 101.15 4.86 84.94
N SER A 358 100.86 5.57 86.04
CA SER A 358 101.89 5.93 87.03
C SER A 358 101.33 6.12 88.44
N THR A 359 101.07 5.00 89.13
CA THR A 359 100.85 4.74 90.58
C THR A 359 100.26 3.32 90.63
N GLU A 360 100.76 2.25 91.27
CA GLU A 360 101.78 1.89 92.27
C GLU A 360 102.08 0.38 91.95
N ASP A 361 103.33 -0.09 91.89
CA ASP A 361 104.12 -0.68 93.01
C ASP A 361 103.33 -1.43 94.10
#